data_AF-A0A851GL97-F1
#
_entry.id   AF-A0A851GL97-F1
#
_cell.length_a   1.000
_cell.length_b   1.000
_cell.length_c   1.000
_cell.angle_alpha   90.00
_cell.angle_beta   90.00
_cell.angle_gamma   90.00
#
_symmetry.space_group_name_H-M   'P 1'
#
loop_
_entity.id
_entity.type
_entity.pdbx_description
1 polymer ?
#
loop_
_entity_poly.entity_id
_entity_poly.type
_entity_poly.pdbx_seq_one_letter_code
_entity_poly.pdbx_strand_id
1 'polypeptide(L)'
;MLRAEVITVKSATNTAVAERQGEASQGMLVVSKMVQNNVSDKQTFELTVSGLKLDQKGGKNDSVELTFEVDGHGKNIHTSPPDRDGWLSANGAFLSKPGSQISITFVSIKVHLNGGKSEGAGHFEGFTRVRVSGWGPTRNREGEIIQTEKNLKKKITDKALLNGIQVEYASHKDQWFKLNHVPSITLERLDGVMRLAEYDFSFIAAASRTKLDESLAARGLTSSTHVEPDQKVLLGVGGITLILNDAN
;
A
#
# COMPACT_ATOMS: atom_id res chain seq x y z
N MET A 1 -9.01 3.72 30.30
CA MET A 1 -8.19 4.44 29.31
C MET A 1 -8.38 3.84 27.92
N LEU A 2 -9.08 4.53 27.02
CA LEU A 2 -9.06 4.27 25.57
C LEU A 2 -7.65 4.57 25.05
N ARG A 3 -7.19 3.95 23.95
CA ARG A 3 -5.83 4.15 23.42
C ARG A 3 -5.88 4.35 21.91
N ALA A 4 -4.93 5.13 21.38
CA ALA A 4 -4.62 5.14 19.96
C ALA A 4 -3.42 4.21 19.73
N GLU A 5 -3.52 3.36 18.72
CA GLU A 5 -2.52 2.35 18.43
C GLU A 5 -1.95 2.54 17.04
N VAL A 6 -0.62 2.49 16.95
CA VAL A 6 0.09 2.42 15.67
C VAL A 6 0.13 0.96 15.25
N ILE A 7 -0.39 0.68 14.06
CA ILE A 7 -0.36 -0.65 13.45
C ILE A 7 0.48 -0.56 12.20
N THR A 8 1.51 -1.41 12.13
CA THR A 8 2.34 -1.56 10.93
C THR A 8 1.90 -2.81 10.19
N VAL A 9 1.70 -2.70 8.89
CA VAL A 9 1.45 -3.82 7.99
C VAL A 9 2.69 -4.04 7.14
N LYS A 10 3.14 -5.29 7.04
CA LYS A 10 4.29 -5.69 6.25
C LYS A 10 3.90 -6.73 5.20
N SER A 11 4.52 -6.62 4.04
CA SER A 11 4.33 -7.53 2.91
C SER A 11 2.86 -7.75 2.53
N ALA A 12 2.03 -6.69 2.62
CA ALA A 12 0.67 -6.78 2.11
C ALA A 12 0.67 -7.00 0.59
N THR A 13 -0.22 -7.85 0.10
CA THR A 13 -0.30 -8.24 -1.32
C THR A 13 -1.73 -8.58 -1.73
N ASN A 14 -1.99 -8.70 -3.03
CA ASN A 14 -3.32 -9.00 -3.58
C ASN A 14 -3.56 -10.52 -3.72
N THR A 15 -3.73 -11.23 -2.60
CA THR A 15 -3.94 -12.69 -2.59
C THR A 15 -5.07 -13.12 -1.63
N ALA A 16 -5.76 -14.21 -1.96
CA ALA A 16 -6.77 -14.81 -1.07
C ALA A 16 -6.14 -15.82 -0.09
N VAL A 17 -4.87 -16.17 -0.27
CA VAL A 17 -4.14 -17.16 0.53
C VAL A 17 -3.71 -16.54 1.85
N ALA A 18 -4.38 -16.90 2.95
CA ALA A 18 -4.22 -16.28 4.26
C ALA A 18 -2.75 -16.18 4.71
N GLU A 19 -1.95 -17.23 4.54
CA GLU A 19 -0.54 -17.25 4.94
C GLU A 19 0.39 -16.40 4.06
N ARG A 20 -0.14 -15.77 3.00
CA ARG A 20 0.59 -14.91 2.07
C ARG A 20 0.06 -13.48 2.00
N GLN A 21 -0.95 -13.12 2.80
CA GLN A 21 -1.56 -11.78 2.76
C GLN A 21 -0.69 -10.69 3.40
N GLY A 22 0.42 -11.08 4.05
CA GLY A 22 1.27 -10.20 4.84
C GLY A 22 1.01 -10.37 6.34
N GLU A 23 1.58 -9.48 7.14
CA GLU A 23 1.42 -9.47 8.58
C GLU A 23 1.09 -8.07 9.10
N ALA A 24 0.24 -8.01 10.12
CA ALA A 24 0.02 -6.80 10.91
C ALA A 24 0.73 -6.96 12.26
N SER A 25 1.31 -5.89 12.79
CA SER A 25 1.96 -5.90 14.11
C SER A 25 0.99 -6.23 15.25
N GLN A 26 -0.31 -6.05 15.00
CA GLN A 26 -1.40 -6.43 15.87
C GLN A 26 -2.58 -6.96 15.05
N GLY A 27 -3.32 -7.90 15.63
CA GLY A 27 -4.48 -8.47 14.98
C GLY A 27 -4.12 -9.44 13.85
N MET A 28 -5.10 -9.69 12.98
CA MET A 28 -5.00 -10.55 11.80
C MET A 28 -5.34 -9.71 10.57
N LEU A 29 -4.40 -9.68 9.63
CA LEU A 29 -4.58 -9.05 8.32
C LEU A 29 -5.34 -10.00 7.38
N VAL A 30 -6.35 -9.49 6.71
CA VAL A 30 -7.11 -10.19 5.69
C VAL A 30 -7.29 -9.31 4.46
N VAL A 31 -7.09 -9.86 3.26
CA VAL A 31 -7.52 -9.20 2.01
C VAL A 31 -9.01 -9.43 1.85
N SER A 32 -9.81 -8.39 2.10
CA SER A 32 -11.27 -8.45 2.06
C SER A 32 -11.83 -8.28 0.66
N LYS A 33 -11.11 -7.53 -0.20
CA LYS A 33 -11.45 -7.36 -1.61
C LYS A 33 -10.19 -7.29 -2.46
N MET A 34 -10.07 -8.24 -3.38
CA MET A 34 -8.95 -8.32 -4.30
C MET A 34 -9.17 -7.48 -5.55
N VAL A 35 -8.06 -7.00 -6.12
CA VAL A 35 -8.00 -6.52 -7.51
C VAL A 35 -8.19 -7.71 -8.45
N GLN A 36 -9.12 -7.58 -9.38
CA GLN A 36 -9.45 -8.60 -10.36
C GLN A 36 -8.50 -8.55 -11.56
N ASN A 37 -8.17 -9.73 -12.08
CA ASN A 37 -7.32 -9.88 -13.25
C ASN A 37 -8.07 -9.49 -14.53
N ASN A 38 -7.37 -8.80 -15.42
CA ASN A 38 -7.83 -8.40 -16.75
C ASN A 38 -9.05 -7.47 -16.76
N VAL A 39 -9.18 -6.61 -15.74
CA VAL A 39 -10.20 -5.57 -15.66
C VAL A 39 -9.55 -4.22 -15.99
N SER A 40 -10.15 -3.48 -16.92
CA SER A 40 -9.79 -2.10 -17.26
C SER A 40 -10.24 -1.14 -16.16
N ASP A 41 -9.62 0.03 -16.13
CA ASP A 41 -9.94 1.11 -15.20
C ASP A 41 -9.54 0.85 -13.73
N LYS A 42 -9.97 1.79 -12.88
CA LYS A 42 -9.70 1.83 -11.45
C LYS A 42 -10.48 0.73 -10.72
N GLN A 43 -9.78 0.01 -9.85
CA GLN A 43 -10.37 -1.05 -9.03
C GLN A 43 -10.15 -0.78 -7.56
N THR A 44 -11.10 -1.22 -6.74
CA THR A 44 -10.97 -1.15 -5.28
C THR A 44 -10.20 -2.36 -4.74
N PHE A 45 -9.24 -2.09 -3.87
CA PHE A 45 -8.53 -3.09 -3.07
C PHE A 45 -8.79 -2.82 -1.58
N GLU A 46 -9.25 -3.81 -0.83
CA GLU A 46 -9.60 -3.66 0.59
C GLU A 46 -8.86 -4.65 1.46
N LEU A 47 -8.32 -4.13 2.57
CA LEU A 47 -7.66 -4.89 3.63
C LEU A 47 -8.42 -4.69 4.94
N THR A 48 -8.58 -5.75 5.71
CA THR A 48 -9.10 -5.68 7.09
C THR A 48 -8.04 -6.16 8.07
N VAL A 49 -7.78 -5.37 9.11
CA VAL A 49 -7.04 -5.82 10.30
C VAL A 49 -8.04 -6.07 11.42
N SER A 50 -8.22 -7.32 11.82
CA SER A 50 -9.20 -7.75 12.83
C SER A 50 -8.52 -8.25 14.11
N GLY A 51 -9.29 -8.47 15.18
CA GLY A 51 -8.73 -8.98 16.43
C GLY A 51 -7.98 -7.93 17.24
N LEU A 52 -8.34 -6.66 17.05
CA LEU A 52 -7.78 -5.52 17.75
C LEU A 52 -8.49 -5.28 19.08
N LYS A 53 -7.83 -4.52 19.96
CA LYS A 53 -8.38 -4.05 21.24
C LYS A 53 -8.06 -2.57 21.42
N LEU A 54 -8.83 -1.73 20.75
CA LEU A 54 -8.69 -0.27 20.72
C LEU A 54 -9.42 0.41 21.89
N ASP A 55 -10.48 -0.24 22.40
CA ASP A 55 -11.23 0.23 23.54
C ASP A 55 -11.12 -0.70 24.78
N GLN A 56 -11.83 -0.33 25.85
CA GLN A 56 -11.86 -1.11 27.09
C GLN A 56 -13.06 -2.06 27.21
N LYS A 57 -13.97 -1.99 26.25
CA LYS A 57 -15.17 -2.80 26.20
C LYS A 57 -14.89 -4.02 25.33
N GLY A 58 -15.62 -5.10 25.58
CA GLY A 58 -15.46 -6.30 24.77
C GLY A 58 -14.08 -6.98 24.87
N GLY A 59 -13.88 -7.92 23.94
CA GLY A 59 -12.67 -8.72 23.81
C GLY A 59 -11.75 -8.16 22.73
N LYS A 60 -11.08 -9.05 21.98
CA LYS A 60 -10.35 -8.68 20.76
C LYS A 60 -11.30 -8.71 19.57
N ASN A 61 -12.26 -7.80 19.52
CA ASN A 61 -13.30 -7.77 18.48
C ASN A 61 -13.39 -6.44 17.73
N ASP A 62 -12.39 -5.57 17.87
CA ASP A 62 -12.26 -4.38 17.03
C ASP A 62 -11.60 -4.74 15.70
N SER A 63 -11.90 -3.99 14.64
CA SER A 63 -11.26 -4.13 13.34
C SER A 63 -11.08 -2.79 12.63
N VAL A 64 -10.20 -2.78 11.64
CA VAL A 64 -9.95 -1.63 10.78
C VAL A 64 -10.00 -2.07 9.33
N GLU A 65 -10.87 -1.44 8.54
CA GLU A 65 -10.95 -1.59 7.09
C GLU A 65 -10.16 -0.46 6.43
N LEU A 66 -9.22 -0.83 5.55
CA LEU A 66 -8.48 0.10 4.71
C LEU A 66 -8.89 -0.12 3.25
N THR A 67 -9.25 0.97 2.59
CA THR A 67 -9.62 0.97 1.17
C THR A 67 -8.56 1.69 0.36
N PHE A 68 -8.13 1.04 -0.72
CA PHE A 68 -7.21 1.58 -1.71
C PHE A 68 -7.86 1.55 -3.09
N GLU A 69 -7.44 2.47 -3.95
CA GLU A 69 -7.72 2.44 -5.39
C GLU A 69 -6.47 1.96 -6.12
N VAL A 70 -6.65 1.00 -7.02
CA VAL A 70 -5.59 0.50 -7.91
C VAL A 70 -5.93 0.91 -9.34
N ASP A 71 -5.01 1.61 -10.01
CA ASP A 71 -5.22 2.14 -11.36
C ASP A 71 -4.14 1.61 -12.32
N GLY A 72 -4.59 1.02 -13.44
CA GLY A 72 -3.74 0.60 -14.55
C GLY A 72 -3.48 1.68 -15.60
N HIS A 73 -3.92 2.92 -15.33
CA HIS A 73 -3.75 4.11 -16.17
C HIS A 73 -4.26 3.91 -17.61
N GLY A 74 -5.53 3.50 -17.73
CA GLY A 74 -6.18 3.23 -19.02
C GLY A 74 -5.77 1.90 -19.66
N LYS A 75 -5.21 0.98 -18.88
CA LYS A 75 -4.87 -0.39 -19.27
C LYS A 75 -5.49 -1.39 -18.32
N ASN A 76 -5.69 -2.61 -18.80
CA ASN A 76 -6.12 -3.71 -17.95
C ASN A 76 -5.07 -4.00 -16.88
N ILE A 77 -5.53 -4.11 -15.64
CA ILE A 77 -4.70 -4.58 -14.54
C ILE A 77 -4.61 -6.09 -14.64
N HIS A 78 -3.40 -6.61 -14.61
CA HIS A 78 -3.13 -8.03 -14.53
C HIS A 78 -2.67 -8.37 -13.12
N THR A 79 -3.15 -9.50 -12.63
CA THR A 79 -2.80 -10.01 -11.30
C THR A 79 -2.36 -11.46 -11.38
N SER A 80 -1.65 -11.94 -10.36
CA SER A 80 -1.44 -13.38 -10.24
C SER A 80 -2.76 -14.10 -10.03
N PRO A 81 -2.86 -15.39 -10.38
CA PRO A 81 -3.93 -16.25 -9.89
C PRO A 81 -4.14 -16.10 -8.37
N PRO A 82 -5.38 -16.22 -7.86
CA PRO A 82 -5.70 -15.99 -6.44
C PRO A 82 -4.95 -16.89 -5.44
N ASP A 83 -4.40 -18.00 -5.90
CA ASP A 83 -3.62 -19.00 -5.15
C ASP A 83 -2.10 -18.77 -5.21
N ARG A 84 -1.63 -17.63 -5.75
CA ARG A 84 -0.21 -17.30 -5.99
C ARG A 84 0.23 -15.98 -5.32
N ASP A 85 1.34 -15.42 -5.82
CA ASP A 85 2.17 -14.35 -5.24
C ASP A 85 1.50 -12.96 -5.08
N GLY A 86 0.28 -12.76 -5.56
CA GLY A 86 -0.51 -11.53 -5.37
C GLY A 86 0.00 -10.26 -6.06
N TRP A 87 0.87 -10.39 -7.07
CA TRP A 87 1.41 -9.24 -7.80
C TRP A 87 0.36 -8.50 -8.64
N LEU A 88 0.64 -7.23 -8.93
CA LEU A 88 -0.15 -6.32 -9.77
C LEU A 88 0.72 -5.74 -10.91
N SER A 89 0.16 -5.64 -12.10
CA SER A 89 0.80 -5.11 -13.31
C SER A 89 -0.21 -4.49 -14.27
N ALA A 90 0.25 -3.72 -15.26
CA ALA A 90 -0.52 -3.24 -16.40
C ALA A 90 0.20 -3.58 -17.73
N ASN A 91 -0.54 -3.91 -18.79
CA ASN A 91 -0.01 -4.43 -20.08
C ASN A 91 0.61 -5.84 -20.02
N GLY A 92 -0.15 -6.82 -19.52
CA GLY A 92 0.26 -8.21 -19.35
C GLY A 92 0.78 -8.50 -17.94
N ALA A 93 1.44 -9.65 -17.77
CA ALA A 93 1.96 -10.09 -16.48
C ALA A 93 3.09 -9.20 -15.92
N PHE A 94 3.64 -8.30 -16.75
CA PHE A 94 4.67 -7.33 -16.40
C PHE A 94 4.37 -5.98 -17.07
N LEU A 95 4.81 -4.90 -16.44
CA LEU A 95 4.93 -3.58 -17.05
C LEU A 95 5.98 -3.66 -18.18
N SER A 96 5.52 -4.02 -19.37
CA SER A 96 6.37 -4.46 -20.50
C SER A 96 6.45 -3.45 -21.64
N LYS A 97 5.67 -2.36 -21.57
CA LYS A 97 5.67 -1.27 -22.56
C LYS A 97 6.20 0.03 -21.93
N PRO A 98 7.02 0.84 -22.62
CA PRO A 98 7.47 2.12 -22.07
C PRO A 98 6.26 2.99 -21.71
N GLY A 99 6.32 3.66 -20.54
CA GLY A 99 5.20 4.46 -20.02
C GLY A 99 4.02 3.63 -19.47
N SER A 100 4.17 2.30 -19.36
CA SER A 100 3.19 1.51 -18.61
C SER A 100 3.32 1.78 -17.12
N GLN A 101 2.19 1.94 -16.46
CA GLN A 101 2.11 2.42 -15.10
C GLN A 101 1.07 1.62 -14.31
N ILE A 102 1.35 1.43 -13.03
CA ILE A 102 0.36 1.00 -12.05
C ILE A 102 0.48 1.84 -10.79
N SER A 103 -0.65 2.21 -10.21
CA SER A 103 -0.68 2.91 -8.93
C SER A 103 -1.59 2.23 -7.91
N ILE A 104 -1.26 2.41 -6.63
CA ILE A 104 -2.09 2.06 -5.47
C ILE A 104 -2.18 3.33 -4.62
N THR A 105 -3.39 3.82 -4.40
CA THR A 105 -3.65 5.08 -3.67
C THR A 105 -4.56 4.81 -2.50
N PHE A 106 -4.21 5.29 -1.31
CA PHE A 106 -5.10 5.24 -0.15
C PHE A 106 -6.35 6.08 -0.38
N VAL A 107 -7.52 5.51 -0.08
CA VAL A 107 -8.83 6.17 -0.24
C VAL A 107 -9.45 6.45 1.12
N SER A 108 -9.61 5.43 1.96
CA SER A 108 -10.31 5.58 3.24
C SER A 108 -9.89 4.56 4.28
N ILE A 109 -10.17 4.90 5.54
CA ILE A 109 -9.98 4.04 6.70
C ILE A 109 -11.25 4.08 7.55
N LYS A 110 -11.78 2.92 7.91
CA LYS A 110 -12.91 2.77 8.85
C LYS A 110 -12.47 1.94 10.03
N VAL A 111 -12.87 2.35 11.23
CA VAL A 111 -12.47 1.69 12.48
C VAL A 111 -13.73 1.18 13.15
N HIS A 112 -13.93 -0.13 13.13
CA HIS A 112 -15.09 -0.78 13.71
C HIS A 112 -14.78 -1.22 15.14
N LEU A 113 -15.56 -0.74 16.09
CA LEU A 113 -15.44 -1.10 17.50
C LEU A 113 -16.46 -2.17 17.88
N ASN A 114 -16.03 -3.10 18.73
CA ASN A 114 -16.83 -4.16 19.32
C ASN A 114 -17.64 -4.99 18.30
N GLY A 115 -17.04 -5.33 17.16
CA GLY A 115 -17.70 -6.07 16.09
C GLY A 115 -18.62 -5.23 15.19
N GLY A 116 -18.33 -3.93 15.02
CA GLY A 116 -19.01 -3.06 14.05
C GLY A 116 -20.25 -2.32 14.56
N LYS A 117 -20.46 -2.27 15.88
CA LYS A 117 -21.62 -1.57 16.47
C LYS A 117 -21.36 -0.09 16.71
N SER A 118 -20.10 0.33 16.67
CA SER A 118 -19.68 1.72 16.87
C SER A 118 -18.44 1.97 16.04
N GLU A 119 -18.27 3.21 15.60
CA GLU A 119 -17.12 3.61 14.81
C GLU A 119 -16.09 4.35 15.69
N GLY A 120 -14.82 4.03 15.49
CA GLY A 120 -13.67 4.74 16.02
C GLY A 120 -13.15 5.78 15.03
N ALA A 121 -11.89 6.16 15.18
CA ALA A 121 -11.19 7.07 14.29
C ALA A 121 -9.87 6.43 13.82
N GLY A 122 -9.54 6.63 12.54
CA GLY A 122 -8.30 6.14 11.93
C GLY A 122 -7.55 7.22 11.19
N HIS A 123 -6.24 7.05 11.04
CA HIS A 123 -5.37 7.87 10.20
C HIS A 123 -4.37 6.99 9.47
N PHE A 124 -4.32 7.09 8.14
CA PHE A 124 -3.33 6.37 7.35
C PHE A 124 -2.00 7.14 7.33
N GLU A 125 -0.95 6.48 7.80
CA GLU A 125 0.38 7.08 7.93
C GLU A 125 1.20 6.95 6.66
N GLY A 126 0.67 6.35 5.61
CA GLY A 126 1.36 6.17 4.34
C GLY A 126 2.08 4.84 4.19
N PHE A 127 2.42 4.56 2.94
CA PHE A 127 3.32 3.48 2.55
C PHE A 127 4.75 3.82 2.96
N THR A 128 5.44 2.81 3.49
CA THR A 128 6.81 2.92 4.01
C THR A 128 7.80 2.13 3.19
N ARG A 129 7.38 1.06 2.50
CA ARG A 129 8.21 0.31 1.56
C ARG A 129 7.34 -0.29 0.45
N VAL A 130 7.95 -0.53 -0.70
CA VAL A 130 7.34 -1.30 -1.79
C VAL A 130 8.34 -2.31 -2.32
N ARG A 131 7.87 -3.53 -2.58
CA ARG A 131 8.61 -4.58 -3.26
C ARG A 131 8.20 -4.59 -4.73
N VAL A 132 9.18 -4.35 -5.58
CA VAL A 132 9.04 -4.55 -7.03
C VAL A 132 9.64 -5.90 -7.36
N SER A 133 8.88 -6.71 -8.10
CA SER A 133 9.37 -7.97 -8.65
C SER A 133 9.82 -7.78 -10.08
N GLY A 134 11.03 -8.25 -10.37
CA GLY A 134 11.54 -8.38 -11.73
C GLY A 134 10.99 -9.63 -12.44
N TRP A 135 11.41 -9.83 -13.69
CA TRP A 135 11.19 -11.08 -14.39
C TRP A 135 12.09 -12.16 -13.78
N GLY A 136 11.48 -12.99 -12.94
CA GLY A 136 12.13 -14.18 -12.43
C GLY A 136 12.53 -15.12 -13.58
N PRO A 137 13.51 -16.00 -13.36
CA PRO A 137 13.84 -17.03 -14.34
C PRO A 137 12.60 -17.85 -14.67
N THR A 138 12.42 -18.19 -15.95
CA THR A 138 11.34 -19.10 -16.37
C THR A 138 11.47 -20.41 -15.60
N ARG A 139 10.40 -20.81 -14.91
CA ARG A 139 10.32 -22.10 -14.21
C ARG A 139 9.39 -23.05 -14.97
N ASN A 140 9.69 -24.35 -14.97
CA ASN A 140 8.73 -25.35 -15.45
C ASN A 140 7.57 -25.52 -14.43
N ARG A 141 6.62 -26.41 -14.75
CA ARG A 141 5.43 -26.64 -13.90
C ARG A 141 5.81 -27.25 -12.54
N GLU A 142 6.99 -27.83 -12.46
CA GLU A 142 7.62 -28.47 -11.31
C GLU A 142 8.43 -27.47 -10.47
N GLY A 143 8.52 -26.20 -10.90
CA GLY A 143 9.20 -25.13 -10.17
C GLY A 143 10.72 -25.04 -10.44
N GLU A 144 11.27 -25.90 -11.30
CA GLU A 144 12.67 -25.90 -11.69
C GLU A 144 12.97 -24.73 -12.64
N ILE A 145 14.10 -24.07 -12.45
CA ILE A 145 14.55 -22.98 -13.32
C ILE A 145 15.01 -23.55 -14.66
N ILE A 146 14.24 -23.31 -15.73
CA ILE A 146 14.53 -23.82 -17.09
C ILE A 146 15.27 -22.83 -17.99
N GLN A 147 15.48 -21.59 -17.53
CA GLN A 147 16.30 -20.61 -18.23
C GLN A 147 17.57 -20.32 -17.44
N THR A 148 18.71 -20.71 -17.99
CA THR A 148 19.99 -20.77 -17.28
C THR A 148 20.55 -19.38 -16.95
N GLU A 149 21.13 -19.27 -15.76
CA GLU A 149 21.82 -18.09 -15.21
C GLU A 149 22.92 -17.48 -16.10
N LYS A 150 23.31 -18.14 -17.19
CA LYS A 150 24.34 -17.65 -18.13
C LYS A 150 23.98 -16.31 -18.79
N ASN A 151 22.70 -16.04 -19.03
CA ASN A 151 22.23 -14.73 -19.52
C ASN A 151 21.99 -13.70 -18.38
N LEU A 152 22.01 -14.14 -17.11
CA LEU A 152 21.80 -13.30 -15.92
C LEU A 152 23.11 -12.70 -15.36
N LYS A 153 24.28 -13.12 -15.85
CA LYS A 153 25.59 -12.64 -15.37
C LYS A 153 25.94 -11.22 -15.80
N LYS A 154 25.30 -10.68 -16.84
CA LYS A 154 25.42 -9.25 -17.17
C LYS A 154 24.44 -8.52 -16.25
N LYS A 155 24.94 -7.63 -15.40
CA LYS A 155 24.10 -6.77 -14.55
C LYS A 155 23.27 -5.86 -15.48
N ILE A 156 22.10 -6.33 -15.90
CA ILE A 156 21.10 -5.50 -16.55
C ILE A 156 20.52 -4.64 -15.44
N THR A 157 20.78 -3.35 -15.53
CA THR A 157 20.23 -2.36 -14.61
C THR A 157 19.10 -1.68 -15.36
N ASP A 158 17.88 -2.02 -14.97
CA ASP A 158 16.67 -1.42 -15.54
C ASP A 158 16.30 -0.16 -14.77
N LYS A 159 15.37 0.61 -15.32
CA LYS A 159 14.94 1.91 -14.77
C LYS A 159 13.43 1.98 -14.64
N ALA A 160 12.99 2.58 -13.54
CA ALA A 160 11.59 2.89 -13.27
C ALA A 160 11.46 4.31 -12.72
N LEU A 161 10.27 4.89 -12.77
CA LEU A 161 9.88 5.98 -11.89
C LEU A 161 9.05 5.40 -10.75
N LEU A 162 9.51 5.59 -9.52
CA LEU A 162 8.74 5.30 -8.30
C LEU A 162 8.30 6.63 -7.69
N ASN A 163 7.00 6.91 -7.75
CA ASN A 163 6.43 8.22 -7.41
C ASN A 163 7.15 9.39 -8.11
N GLY A 164 7.48 9.21 -9.40
CA GLY A 164 8.19 10.22 -10.20
C GLY A 164 9.70 10.28 -9.96
N ILE A 165 10.24 9.55 -8.99
CA ILE A 165 11.69 9.47 -8.72
C ILE A 165 12.28 8.32 -9.52
N GLN A 166 13.29 8.59 -10.33
CA GLN A 166 13.98 7.54 -11.06
C GLN A 166 14.73 6.61 -10.11
N VAL A 167 14.48 5.32 -10.25
CA VAL A 167 15.16 4.25 -9.50
C VAL A 167 15.78 3.25 -10.46
N GLU A 168 16.93 2.70 -10.06
CA GLU A 168 17.61 1.61 -10.75
C GLU A 168 17.36 0.29 -10.00
N TYR A 169 17.16 -0.78 -10.76
CA TYR A 169 16.88 -2.10 -10.19
C TYR A 169 17.45 -3.24 -11.03
N ALA A 170 17.64 -4.39 -10.39
CA ALA A 170 18.06 -5.60 -11.09
C ALA A 170 16.83 -6.32 -11.65
N SER A 171 16.76 -6.47 -12.98
CA SER A 171 15.63 -7.03 -13.74
C SER A 171 15.14 -8.41 -13.28
N HIS A 172 15.95 -9.13 -12.52
CA HIS A 172 15.78 -10.55 -12.20
C HIS A 172 15.68 -10.84 -10.71
N LYS A 173 15.60 -9.80 -9.88
CA LYS A 173 15.49 -9.95 -8.43
C LYS A 173 14.37 -9.07 -7.92
N ASP A 174 13.73 -9.56 -6.86
CA ASP A 174 12.87 -8.72 -6.09
C ASP A 174 13.70 -7.68 -5.34
N GLN A 175 13.21 -6.45 -5.30
CA GLN A 175 13.89 -5.36 -4.64
C GLN A 175 12.89 -4.54 -3.84
N TRP A 176 13.26 -4.28 -2.59
CA TRP A 176 12.54 -3.37 -1.71
C TRP A 176 13.05 -1.95 -1.88
N PHE A 177 12.13 -1.02 -2.09
CA PHE A 177 12.39 0.41 -2.08
C PHE A 177 11.77 1.02 -0.83
N LYS A 178 12.54 1.87 -0.16
CA LYS A 178 12.03 2.65 0.98
C LYS A 178 11.19 3.81 0.45
N LEU A 179 10.07 4.03 1.11
CA LEU A 179 9.18 5.16 0.92
C LEU A 179 9.13 5.97 2.21
N ASN A 180 8.86 7.27 2.09
CA ASN A 180 8.80 8.19 3.23
C ASN A 180 7.34 8.53 3.55
N HIS A 181 6.56 7.56 4.01
CA HIS A 181 5.18 7.78 4.47
C HIS A 181 4.29 8.46 3.42
N VAL A 182 4.23 7.87 2.22
CA VAL A 182 3.52 8.43 1.06
C VAL A 182 2.08 7.92 0.98
N PRO A 183 1.09 8.72 0.54
CA PRO A 183 -0.30 8.28 0.46
C PRO A 183 -0.58 7.34 -0.73
N SER A 184 0.33 7.29 -1.70
CA SER A 184 0.22 6.45 -2.89
C SER A 184 1.57 5.87 -3.29
N ILE A 185 1.50 4.73 -3.98
CA ILE A 185 2.60 4.13 -4.73
C ILE A 185 2.24 4.26 -6.19
N THR A 186 3.18 4.71 -7.00
CA THR A 186 3.07 4.80 -8.44
C THR A 186 4.35 4.26 -9.03
N LEU A 187 4.22 3.21 -9.83
CA LEU A 187 5.33 2.57 -10.51
C LEU A 187 5.13 2.73 -12.01
N GLU A 188 6.05 3.44 -12.65
CA GLU A 188 6.10 3.61 -14.10
C GLU A 188 7.38 3.00 -14.65
N ARG A 189 7.23 2.24 -15.74
CA ARG A 189 8.36 1.57 -16.37
C ARG A 189 9.04 2.48 -17.41
N LEU A 190 10.33 2.74 -17.20
CA LEU A 190 11.19 3.41 -18.18
C LEU A 190 11.91 2.39 -19.06
N ASP A 191 12.46 1.33 -18.45
CA ASP A 191 13.13 0.22 -19.12
C ASP A 191 12.83 -1.11 -18.39
N GLY A 192 13.16 -2.25 -19.00
CA GLY A 192 13.05 -3.55 -18.35
C GLY A 192 11.65 -4.13 -18.28
N VAL A 193 11.42 -5.00 -17.31
CA VAL A 193 10.08 -5.53 -16.98
C VAL A 193 9.95 -5.62 -15.47
N MET A 194 8.77 -5.26 -14.96
CA MET A 194 8.53 -5.19 -13.52
C MET A 194 7.05 -5.40 -13.17
N ARG A 195 6.77 -5.69 -11.91
CA ARG A 195 5.43 -5.71 -11.33
C ARG A 195 5.49 -5.30 -9.87
N LEU A 196 4.40 -4.74 -9.36
CA LEU A 196 4.27 -4.40 -7.94
C LEU A 196 3.85 -5.66 -7.18
N ALA A 197 4.63 -6.11 -6.21
CA ALA A 197 4.42 -7.40 -5.56
C ALA A 197 3.88 -7.27 -4.13
N GLU A 198 4.56 -6.48 -3.31
CA GLU A 198 4.26 -6.33 -1.89
C GLU A 198 4.46 -4.89 -1.43
N TYR A 199 3.84 -4.49 -0.34
CA TYR A 199 4.01 -3.15 0.24
C TYR A 199 3.89 -3.17 1.76
N ASP A 200 4.67 -2.31 2.39
CA ASP A 200 4.63 -2.04 3.83
C ASP A 200 3.98 -0.67 4.03
N PHE A 201 3.14 -0.55 5.05
CA PHE A 201 2.51 0.71 5.43
C PHE A 201 2.23 0.75 6.94
N SER A 202 1.79 1.90 7.42
CA SER A 202 1.32 2.04 8.78
C SER A 202 0.04 2.86 8.84
N PHE A 203 -0.71 2.70 9.92
CA PHE A 203 -1.85 3.54 10.25
C PHE A 203 -2.00 3.65 11.77
N ILE A 204 -2.72 4.67 12.22
CA ILE A 204 -3.16 4.83 13.61
C ILE A 204 -4.65 4.53 13.66
N ALA A 205 -5.08 3.77 14.67
CA ALA A 205 -6.49 3.56 14.96
C ALA A 205 -6.77 3.83 16.44
N ALA A 206 -7.94 4.41 16.73
CA ALA A 206 -8.36 4.74 18.07
C ALA A 206 -9.87 4.58 18.24
N ALA A 207 -10.30 4.28 19.47
CA ALA A 207 -11.72 4.18 19.79
C ALA A 207 -12.47 5.51 19.84
N SER A 208 -11.76 6.65 19.85
CA SER A 208 -12.37 7.98 19.79
C SER A 208 -11.49 8.95 19.01
N ARG A 209 -12.12 10.01 18.46
CA ARG A 209 -11.40 11.03 17.69
C ARG A 209 -10.39 11.81 18.54
N THR A 210 -10.75 12.20 19.75
CA THR A 210 -9.84 12.90 20.67
C THR A 210 -8.55 12.11 20.91
N LYS A 211 -8.65 10.80 21.09
CA LYS A 211 -7.49 9.90 21.25
C LYS A 211 -6.59 9.89 20.02
N LEU A 212 -7.20 9.89 18.84
CA LEU A 212 -6.45 9.99 17.59
C LEU A 212 -5.73 11.33 17.48
N ASP A 213 -6.42 12.44 17.76
CA ASP A 213 -5.84 13.78 17.69
C ASP A 213 -4.66 13.95 18.67
N GLU A 214 -4.78 13.44 19.91
CA GLU A 214 -3.67 13.37 20.88
C GLU A 214 -2.46 12.59 20.32
N SER A 215 -2.72 11.44 19.71
CA SER A 215 -1.68 10.59 19.13
C SER A 215 -0.99 11.22 17.92
N LEU A 216 -1.75 11.95 17.09
CA LEU A 216 -1.20 12.69 15.96
C LEU A 216 -0.35 13.85 16.44
N ALA A 217 -0.85 14.64 17.40
CA ALA A 217 -0.13 15.75 17.99
C ALA A 217 1.21 15.31 18.61
N ALA A 218 1.24 14.18 19.31
CA ALA A 218 2.46 13.60 19.88
C ALA A 218 3.52 13.24 18.82
N ARG A 219 3.12 13.08 17.55
CA ARG A 219 3.99 12.77 16.41
C ARG A 219 4.29 13.98 15.54
N GLY A 220 3.88 15.19 15.98
CA GLY A 220 3.99 16.40 15.18
C GLY A 220 3.07 16.41 13.95
N LEU A 221 2.05 15.56 13.94
CA LEU A 221 1.03 15.51 12.89
C LEU A 221 -0.20 16.27 13.38
N THR A 222 -0.75 17.13 12.54
CA THR A 222 -2.05 17.76 12.82
C THR A 222 -3.12 16.95 12.11
N SER A 223 -4.21 16.60 12.80
CA SER A 223 -5.35 16.00 12.11
C SER A 223 -5.94 17.09 11.21
N SER A 224 -5.72 16.97 9.89
CA SER A 224 -6.39 17.88 8.95
C SER A 224 -7.88 17.57 9.06
N THR A 225 -8.63 18.48 9.66
CA THR A 225 -10.08 18.47 9.56
C THR A 225 -10.44 18.48 8.09
N HIS A 226 -11.30 17.54 7.72
CA HIS A 226 -11.94 17.47 6.41
C HIS A 226 -12.51 18.86 6.11
N VAL A 227 -11.99 19.54 5.10
CA VAL A 227 -12.51 20.83 4.64
C VAL A 227 -13.46 20.55 3.49
N GLU A 228 -14.64 21.16 3.57
CA GLU A 228 -15.71 21.07 2.56
C GLU A 228 -15.23 21.42 1.14
N PRO A 229 -15.97 21.00 0.08
CA PRO A 229 -15.53 21.03 -1.32
C PRO A 229 -15.12 22.40 -1.89
N ASP A 230 -15.39 23.50 -1.18
CA ASP A 230 -15.29 24.86 -1.72
C ASP A 230 -14.13 25.70 -1.14
N GLN A 231 -13.31 25.14 -0.24
CA GLN A 231 -12.12 25.85 0.26
C GLN A 231 -10.84 25.27 -0.34
N LYS A 232 -10.08 26.14 -1.01
CA LYS A 232 -8.70 25.87 -1.43
C LYS A 232 -7.81 25.73 -0.20
N VAL A 233 -7.65 24.50 0.27
CA VAL A 233 -6.65 24.17 1.29
C VAL A 233 -5.34 23.81 0.60
N LEU A 234 -4.30 24.56 0.92
CA LEU A 234 -2.93 24.22 0.56
C LEU A 234 -2.48 23.08 1.50
N LEU A 235 -2.46 21.84 0.99
CA LEU A 235 -1.95 20.69 1.73
C LEU A 235 -0.43 20.66 1.65
N GLY A 236 0.23 20.93 2.78
CA GLY A 236 1.66 20.69 2.95
C GLY A 236 1.94 19.19 3.05
N VAL A 237 2.55 18.63 2.01
CA VAL A 237 3.16 17.29 2.06
C VAL A 237 4.63 17.48 2.42
N GLY A 238 5.03 16.96 3.59
CA GLY A 238 6.44 16.80 3.96
C GLY A 238 7.13 17.99 4.63
N GLY A 239 6.97 18.12 5.95
CA GLY A 239 8.10 18.44 6.83
C GLY A 239 8.69 19.85 6.85
N ILE A 240 8.03 20.91 6.37
CA ILE A 240 8.45 22.30 6.65
C ILE A 240 7.24 23.13 7.10
N THR A 241 7.30 23.64 8.33
CA THR A 241 6.40 24.67 8.84
C THR A 241 6.77 26.01 8.20
N LEU A 242 5.87 26.57 7.39
CA LEU A 242 5.92 27.99 7.04
C LEU A 242 5.06 28.75 8.05
N ILE A 243 5.72 29.41 9.01
CA ILE A 243 5.11 30.47 9.81
C ILE A 243 5.14 31.71 8.92
N LEU A 244 3.99 32.11 8.37
CA LEU A 244 3.80 33.48 7.92
C LEU A 244 3.48 34.30 9.16
N ASN A 245 4.47 35.03 9.67
CA ASN A 245 4.21 36.11 10.62
C ASN A 245 3.39 37.18 9.90
N ASP A 246 2.34 37.65 10.57
CA ASP A 246 1.61 38.84 10.15
C ASP A 246 2.56 40.03 10.00
N ALA A 247 2.47 40.69 8.85
CA ALA A 247 2.95 42.06 8.64
C ALA A 247 2.03 42.77 7.62
N ASN A 248 0.83 43.11 8.07
CA ASN A 248 0.26 44.47 8.10
C ASN A 248 -1.20 44.43 8.53
#